data_AF-A0A7G8W9Q0-F1
#
_entry.id   AF-A0A7G8W9Q0-F1
#
_cell.length_a   1.000
_cell.length_b   1.000
_cell.length_c   1.000
_cell.angle_alpha   90.00
_cell.angle_beta   90.00
_cell.angle_gamma   90.00
#
_symmetry.space_group_name_H-M   'P 1'
#
loop_
_entity.id
_entity.type
_entity.pdbx_description
1 polymer ?
#
loop_
_entity_poly.entity_id
_entity_poly.type
_entity_poly.pdbx_seq_one_letter_code
_entity_poly.pdbx_strand_id
1 'polypeptide(L)'
;MKAIVLTLLFLIMCFSSKAQANDTEAALYNVGFGAVFGTVGAIINKSLDESLGKVIKKSLWQGALGSYITFESKRLLREARRQEQWEYFWAAKLVNAAGTSIKENAALNRDFYDKWHLNIGFSRIEFNTNDRFSIEYKLMPVAFVYNIDALFRSKFELKHSLRVGEFVYSINRR
;
A
#
# COMPACT_ATOMS: atom_id res chain seq x y z
N MET A 1 21.95 24.59 -8.64
CA MET A 1 21.09 23.40 -8.86
C MET A 1 20.58 22.77 -7.57
N LYS A 2 21.43 22.29 -6.64
CA LYS A 2 20.96 21.63 -5.40
C LYS A 2 20.05 22.50 -4.52
N ALA A 3 20.37 23.78 -4.37
CA ALA A 3 19.53 24.73 -3.63
C ALA A 3 18.16 24.93 -4.27
N ILE A 4 18.09 25.06 -5.60
CA ILE A 4 16.82 25.25 -6.34
C ILE A 4 15.89 24.04 -6.16
N VAL A 5 16.44 22.82 -6.23
CA VAL A 5 15.67 21.58 -6.03
C VAL A 5 15.16 21.47 -4.60
N LEU A 6 15.99 21.83 -3.60
CA LEU A 6 15.56 21.85 -2.19
C LEU A 6 14.47 22.90 -1.95
N THR A 7 14.61 24.09 -2.54
CA THR A 7 13.62 25.17 -2.44
C THR A 7 12.30 24.78 -3.09
N LEU A 8 12.33 24.09 -4.25
CA LEU A 8 11.13 23.56 -4.90
C LEU A 8 10.44 22.47 -4.06
N LEU A 9 11.21 21.54 -3.49
CA LEU A 9 10.69 20.51 -2.57
C LEU A 9 10.05 21.14 -1.32
N PHE A 10 10.66 22.20 -0.79
CA PHE A 10 10.16 22.91 0.39
C PHE A 10 8.88 23.70 0.07
N LEU A 11 8.81 24.35 -1.09
CA LEU A 11 7.61 25.05 -1.55
C LEU A 11 6.41 24.12 -1.76
N ILE A 12 6.63 22.89 -2.20
CA ILE A 12 5.58 21.88 -2.33
C ILE A 12 5.00 21.49 -0.96
N MET A 13 5.78 21.57 0.12
CA MET A 13 5.32 21.29 1.49
C MET A 13 4.57 22.45 2.16
N CYS A 14 4.59 23.65 1.57
CA CYS A 14 3.87 24.82 2.08
C CYS A 14 2.39 24.89 1.63
N PHE A 15 1.94 23.99 0.75
CA PHE A 15 0.54 23.93 0.36
C PHE A 15 -0.28 23.21 1.44
N SER A 16 -1.26 23.92 2.02
CA SER A 16 -2.26 23.31 2.89
C SER A 16 -2.92 22.13 2.16
N SER A 17 -2.61 20.92 2.61
CA SER A 17 -3.23 19.70 2.10
C SER A 17 -4.70 19.71 2.50
N LYS A 18 -5.58 20.04 1.55
CA LYS A 18 -7.02 19.88 1.78
C LYS A 18 -7.34 18.38 1.87
N ALA A 19 -8.10 18.00 2.87
CA ALA A 19 -8.70 16.67 2.90
C ALA A 19 -9.60 16.51 1.66
N GLN A 20 -9.64 15.30 1.09
CA GLN A 20 -10.46 14.98 -0.07
C GLN A 20 -11.93 15.29 0.22
N ALA A 21 -12.62 16.04 -0.64
CA ALA A 21 -13.96 16.53 -0.38
C ALA A 21 -15.04 15.44 -0.63
N ASN A 22 -14.77 14.49 -1.51
CA ASN A 22 -15.68 13.38 -1.81
C ASN A 22 -14.94 12.12 -2.31
N ASP A 23 -15.70 11.01 -2.38
CA ASP A 23 -15.19 9.70 -2.81
C ASP A 23 -14.66 9.70 -4.25
N THR A 24 -15.27 10.45 -5.16
CA THR A 24 -14.81 10.54 -6.57
C THR A 24 -13.45 11.21 -6.67
N GLU A 25 -13.27 12.33 -5.96
CA GLU A 25 -12.00 13.03 -5.87
C GLU A 25 -10.93 12.14 -5.22
N ALA A 26 -11.27 11.46 -4.13
CA ALA A 26 -10.37 10.49 -3.49
C ALA A 26 -9.98 9.36 -4.46
N ALA A 27 -10.93 8.79 -5.21
CA ALA A 27 -10.67 7.75 -6.19
C ALA A 27 -9.73 8.26 -7.30
N LEU A 28 -10.03 9.41 -7.89
CA LEU A 28 -9.22 10.02 -8.95
C LEU A 28 -7.80 10.29 -8.49
N TYR A 29 -7.60 10.82 -7.27
CA TYR A 29 -6.26 11.03 -6.73
C TYR A 29 -5.52 9.71 -6.50
N ASN A 30 -6.15 8.70 -5.89
CA ASN A 30 -5.47 7.43 -5.65
C ASN A 30 -5.08 6.79 -6.99
N VAL A 31 -6.01 6.74 -7.96
CA VAL A 31 -5.78 6.18 -9.30
C VAL A 31 -4.68 6.94 -10.05
N GLY A 32 -4.76 8.27 -10.09
CA GLY A 32 -3.77 9.11 -10.74
C GLY A 32 -2.37 8.96 -10.12
N PHE A 33 -2.27 8.99 -8.79
CA PHE A 33 -1.00 8.76 -8.12
C PHE A 33 -0.46 7.35 -8.36
N GLY A 34 -1.30 6.33 -8.33
CA GLY A 34 -0.90 4.96 -8.63
C GLY A 34 -0.31 4.82 -10.03
N ALA A 35 -0.99 5.40 -11.02
CA ALA A 35 -0.55 5.41 -12.41
C ALA A 35 0.80 6.12 -12.59
N VAL A 36 0.96 7.30 -11.98
CA VAL A 36 2.19 8.10 -12.08
C VAL A 36 3.35 7.41 -11.36
N PHE A 37 3.21 7.08 -10.09
CA PHE A 37 4.30 6.51 -9.30
C PHE A 37 4.64 5.08 -9.73
N GLY A 38 3.64 4.28 -10.13
CA GLY A 38 3.87 2.97 -10.73
C GLY A 38 4.69 3.09 -12.02
N THR A 39 4.40 4.09 -12.86
CA THR A 39 5.15 4.34 -14.10
C THR A 39 6.57 4.84 -13.85
N VAL A 40 6.76 5.78 -12.91
CA VAL A 40 8.11 6.25 -12.54
C VAL A 40 8.96 5.07 -12.05
N GLY A 41 8.41 4.23 -11.17
CA GLY A 41 9.10 3.02 -10.72
C GLY A 41 9.43 2.07 -11.88
N ALA A 42 8.47 1.83 -12.78
CA ALA A 42 8.66 0.93 -13.91
C ALA A 42 9.76 1.39 -14.86
N ILE A 43 9.85 2.71 -15.13
CA ILE A 43 10.89 3.29 -15.97
C ILE A 43 12.28 3.09 -15.31
N ILE A 44 12.38 3.21 -13.99
CA ILE A 44 13.62 2.97 -13.25
C ILE A 44 14.03 1.49 -13.32
N ASN A 45 13.06 0.56 -13.26
CA ASN A 45 13.29 -0.89 -13.29
C ASN A 45 13.21 -1.51 -14.70
N LYS A 46 13.12 -0.69 -15.74
CA LYS A 46 13.03 -1.11 -17.14
C LYS A 46 14.36 -1.75 -17.59
N SER A 47 14.29 -2.86 -18.32
CA SER A 47 15.47 -3.44 -18.97
C SER A 47 15.90 -2.64 -20.20
N LEU A 48 17.18 -2.75 -20.59
CA LEU A 48 17.75 -1.97 -21.69
C LEU A 48 17.09 -2.28 -23.04
N ASP A 49 16.66 -3.52 -23.23
CA ASP A 49 16.04 -4.08 -24.45
C ASP A 49 14.52 -3.85 -24.55
N GLU A 50 13.83 -3.55 -23.44
CA GLU A 50 12.39 -3.33 -23.48
C GLU A 50 12.05 -1.93 -24.05
N SER A 51 10.94 -1.83 -24.77
CA SER A 51 10.48 -0.55 -25.31
C SER A 51 9.84 0.33 -24.24
N LEU A 52 10.26 1.60 -24.16
CA LEU A 52 9.78 2.54 -23.13
C LEU A 52 8.25 2.72 -23.18
N GLY A 53 7.66 2.79 -24.37
CA GLY A 53 6.21 2.94 -24.53
C GLY A 53 5.41 1.74 -24.01
N LYS A 54 5.94 0.52 -24.17
CA LYS A 54 5.32 -0.70 -23.62
C LYS A 54 5.35 -0.67 -22.10
N VAL A 55 6.50 -0.31 -21.52
CA VAL A 55 6.65 -0.16 -20.05
C VAL A 55 5.66 0.86 -19.51
N ILE A 56 5.64 2.07 -20.06
CA ILE A 56 4.73 3.15 -19.62
C ILE A 56 3.28 2.70 -19.71
N LYS A 57 2.85 2.12 -20.84
CA LYS A 57 1.47 1.67 -21.01
C LYS A 57 1.12 0.64 -19.94
N LYS A 58 1.97 -0.38 -19.76
CA LYS A 58 1.80 -1.47 -18.79
C LYS A 58 1.68 -0.92 -17.37
N SER A 59 2.67 -0.14 -16.94
CA SER A 59 2.74 0.38 -15.58
C SER A 59 1.64 1.39 -15.26
N LEU A 60 1.20 2.18 -16.24
CA LEU A 60 0.15 3.18 -16.05
C LEU A 60 -1.18 2.51 -15.72
N TRP A 61 -1.61 1.52 -16.50
CA TRP A 61 -2.87 0.83 -16.23
C TRP A 61 -2.79 -0.04 -14.98
N GLN A 62 -1.67 -0.74 -14.74
CA GLN A 62 -1.51 -1.57 -13.53
C GLN A 62 -1.47 -0.71 -12.27
N GLY A 63 -0.71 0.40 -12.29
CA GLY A 63 -0.66 1.37 -11.20
C GLY A 63 -2.04 1.98 -10.92
N ALA A 64 -2.78 2.35 -11.96
CA ALA A 64 -4.15 2.84 -11.85
C ALA A 64 -5.08 1.80 -11.20
N LEU A 65 -5.07 0.55 -11.70
CA LEU A 65 -5.89 -0.55 -11.20
C LEU A 65 -5.58 -0.87 -9.74
N GLY A 66 -4.31 -1.06 -9.38
CA GLY A 66 -3.91 -1.36 -8.02
C GLY A 66 -4.30 -0.24 -7.04
N SER A 67 -4.21 1.01 -7.48
CA SER A 67 -4.69 2.15 -6.70
C SER A 67 -6.20 2.22 -6.55
N TYR A 68 -6.96 1.90 -7.60
CA TYR A 68 -8.42 1.81 -7.51
C TYR A 68 -8.84 0.74 -6.51
N ILE A 69 -8.22 -0.45 -6.57
CA ILE A 69 -8.47 -1.54 -5.62
C ILE A 69 -8.12 -1.10 -4.18
N THR A 70 -7.01 -0.38 -4.00
CA THR A 70 -6.64 0.19 -2.68
C THR A 70 -7.63 1.26 -2.19
N PHE A 71 -8.31 1.95 -3.10
CA PHE A 71 -9.36 2.89 -2.73
C PHE A 71 -10.63 2.14 -2.29
N GLU A 72 -11.02 1.08 -2.99
CA GLU A 72 -12.16 0.23 -2.60
C GLU A 72 -11.94 -0.43 -1.23
N SER A 73 -10.71 -0.81 -0.87
CA SER A 73 -10.44 -1.30 0.49
C SER A 73 -10.71 -0.25 1.58
N LYS A 74 -10.51 1.04 1.30
CA LYS A 74 -10.87 2.13 2.23
C LYS A 74 -12.39 2.26 2.38
N ARG A 75 -13.13 2.07 1.28
CA ARG A 75 -14.61 2.04 1.31
C ARG A 75 -15.11 0.86 2.14
N LEU A 76 -14.54 -0.33 1.95
CA LEU A 76 -14.84 -1.51 2.77
C LEU A 76 -14.51 -1.29 4.24
N LEU A 77 -13.38 -0.63 4.56
CA LEU A 77 -13.03 -0.32 5.95
C LEU A 77 -14.01 0.66 6.60
N ARG A 78 -14.50 1.66 5.85
CA ARG A 78 -15.54 2.58 6.32
C ARG A 78 -16.85 1.83 6.61
N GLU A 79 -17.18 0.85 5.76
CA GLU A 79 -18.33 -0.03 5.96
C GLU A 79 -18.15 -0.94 7.18
N ALA A 80 -16.95 -1.51 7.37
CA ALA A 80 -16.61 -2.33 8.53
C ALA A 80 -16.82 -1.58 9.84
N ARG A 81 -16.43 -0.29 9.88
CA ARG A 81 -16.69 0.59 11.03
C ARG A 81 -18.18 0.86 11.22
N ARG A 82 -18.95 1.04 10.14
CA ARG A 82 -20.39 1.33 10.21
C ARG A 82 -21.22 0.14 10.68
N GLN A 83 -20.89 -1.06 10.21
CA GLN A 83 -21.62 -2.30 10.55
C GLN A 83 -21.06 -3.02 11.78
N GLU A 84 -19.88 -2.61 12.27
CA GLU A 84 -19.15 -3.27 13.36
C GLU A 84 -18.84 -4.76 13.12
N GLN A 85 -18.85 -5.20 11.86
CA GLN A 85 -18.60 -6.57 11.44
C GLN A 85 -17.12 -6.79 11.14
N TRP A 86 -16.54 -7.84 11.73
CA TRP A 86 -15.10 -8.11 11.69
C TRP A 86 -14.64 -8.66 10.33
N GLU A 87 -15.54 -9.33 9.62
CA GLU A 87 -15.38 -9.91 8.30
C GLU A 87 -14.99 -8.82 7.28
N TYR A 88 -15.61 -7.64 7.40
CA TYR A 88 -15.32 -6.50 6.53
C TYR A 88 -13.92 -5.92 6.77
N PHE A 89 -13.35 -6.01 7.99
CA PHE A 89 -11.96 -5.60 8.23
C PHE A 89 -10.98 -6.51 7.50
N TRP A 90 -11.22 -7.83 7.53
CA TRP A 90 -10.40 -8.78 6.78
C TRP A 90 -10.57 -8.63 5.28
N ALA A 91 -11.81 -8.45 4.79
CA ALA A 91 -12.06 -8.15 3.38
C ALA A 91 -11.32 -6.88 2.94
N ALA A 92 -11.40 -5.80 3.71
CA ALA A 92 -10.65 -4.58 3.45
C ALA A 92 -9.13 -4.83 3.43
N LYS A 93 -8.61 -5.64 4.36
CA LYS A 93 -7.18 -5.97 4.43
C LYS A 93 -6.71 -6.77 3.21
N LEU A 94 -7.47 -7.77 2.78
CA LEU A 94 -7.16 -8.59 1.60
C LEU A 94 -7.24 -7.76 0.30
N VAL A 95 -8.26 -6.93 0.14
CA VAL A 95 -8.39 -6.02 -1.01
C VAL A 95 -7.24 -5.00 -1.02
N ASN A 96 -6.85 -4.46 0.14
CA ASN A 96 -5.69 -3.58 0.24
C ASN A 96 -4.40 -4.29 -0.15
N ALA A 97 -4.20 -5.53 0.32
CA ALA A 97 -3.05 -6.38 -0.01
C ALA A 97 -2.97 -6.66 -1.53
N ALA A 98 -4.10 -6.96 -2.16
CA ALA A 98 -4.21 -7.10 -3.61
C ALA A 98 -3.81 -5.82 -4.35
N GLY A 99 -4.42 -4.70 -4.00
CA GLY A 99 -4.14 -3.40 -4.64
C GLY A 99 -2.70 -2.94 -4.47
N THR A 100 -2.11 -3.17 -3.30
CA THR A 100 -0.69 -2.88 -3.03
C THR A 100 0.25 -3.79 -3.80
N SER A 101 -0.02 -5.09 -3.86
CA SER A 101 0.75 -6.05 -4.68
C SER A 101 0.81 -5.64 -6.16
N ILE A 102 -0.33 -5.26 -6.73
CA ILE A 102 -0.41 -4.81 -8.13
C ILE A 102 0.43 -3.55 -8.35
N LYS A 103 0.37 -2.57 -7.44
CA LYS A 103 1.18 -1.33 -7.54
C LYS A 103 2.67 -1.61 -7.41
N GLU A 104 3.06 -2.52 -6.50
CA GLU A 104 4.44 -2.92 -6.35
C GLU A 104 4.95 -3.64 -7.62
N ASN A 105 4.17 -4.53 -8.22
CA ASN A 105 4.52 -5.16 -9.50
C ASN A 105 4.66 -4.12 -10.62
N ALA A 106 3.71 -3.18 -10.74
CA ALA A 106 3.79 -2.10 -11.71
C ALA A 106 5.09 -1.31 -11.54
N ALA A 107 5.43 -0.90 -10.31
CA ALA A 107 6.65 -0.17 -10.02
C ALA A 107 7.94 -0.98 -10.26
N LEU A 108 7.89 -2.31 -10.09
CA LEU A 108 9.02 -3.21 -10.38
C LEU A 108 9.07 -3.66 -11.85
N ASN A 109 8.24 -3.08 -12.72
CA ASN A 109 8.10 -3.46 -14.13
C ASN A 109 7.74 -4.95 -14.34
N ARG A 110 7.05 -5.55 -13.38
CA ARG A 110 6.53 -6.94 -13.41
C ARG A 110 5.09 -6.97 -13.91
N ASP A 111 4.59 -8.15 -14.28
CA ASP A 111 3.17 -8.31 -14.51
C ASP A 111 2.39 -8.27 -13.20
N PHE A 112 1.16 -7.74 -13.24
CA PHE A 112 0.38 -7.47 -12.02
C PHE A 112 0.15 -8.73 -11.16
N TYR A 113 0.18 -9.92 -11.78
CA TYR A 113 -0.03 -11.18 -11.11
C TYR A 113 1.25 -11.81 -10.55
N ASP A 114 2.45 -11.37 -10.95
CA ASP A 114 3.71 -12.08 -10.68
C ASP A 114 4.00 -12.30 -9.19
N LYS A 115 3.67 -11.31 -8.37
CA LYS A 115 3.92 -11.33 -6.92
C LYS A 115 2.75 -10.75 -6.16
N TRP A 116 2.21 -11.53 -5.25
CA TRP A 116 1.21 -11.10 -4.29
C TRP A 116 1.82 -11.13 -2.90
N HIS A 117 1.38 -10.23 -2.03
CA HIS A 117 1.84 -10.26 -0.64
C HIS A 117 0.72 -9.89 0.31
N LEU A 118 0.79 -10.46 1.51
CA LEU A 118 -0.06 -10.12 2.64
C LEU A 118 0.83 -9.71 3.81
N ASN A 119 0.56 -8.52 4.36
CA ASN A 119 1.26 -8.00 5.52
C ASN A 119 0.36 -8.12 6.75
N ILE A 120 0.88 -8.73 7.81
CA ILE A 120 0.28 -8.76 9.15
C ILE A 120 1.35 -8.25 10.12
N GLY A 121 1.24 -6.99 10.50
CA GLY A 121 2.25 -6.29 11.30
C GLY A 121 3.61 -6.30 10.64
N PHE A 122 4.59 -6.88 11.33
CA PHE A 122 5.94 -7.01 10.83
C PHE A 122 6.16 -8.22 9.93
N SER A 123 5.15 -9.07 9.73
CA SER A 123 5.25 -10.27 8.92
C SER A 123 4.69 -10.02 7.53
N ARG A 124 5.49 -10.26 6.49
CA ARG A 124 5.09 -10.21 5.09
C ARG A 124 5.23 -11.60 4.49
N ILE A 125 4.12 -12.14 3.98
CA ILE A 125 4.10 -13.39 3.24
C ILE A 125 3.96 -13.04 1.77
N GLU A 126 4.92 -13.44 0.94
CA GLU A 126 4.90 -13.23 -0.50
C GLU A 126 4.57 -14.55 -1.22
N PHE A 127 3.71 -14.46 -2.22
CA PHE A 127 3.35 -15.52 -3.13
C PHE A 127 3.88 -15.13 -4.51
N ASN A 128 4.94 -15.77 -4.96
CA ASN A 128 5.42 -15.60 -6.33
C ASN A 128 4.69 -16.60 -7.22
N THR A 129 4.07 -16.13 -8.30
CA THR A 129 3.37 -16.98 -9.26
C THR A 129 4.09 -17.08 -10.60
N ASN A 130 5.12 -16.26 -10.82
CA ASN A 130 5.93 -16.30 -12.04
C ASN A 130 6.80 -17.58 -12.05
N ASP A 131 6.81 -18.29 -13.19
CA ASP A 131 7.48 -19.58 -13.47
C ASP A 131 7.13 -20.76 -12.56
N ARG A 132 7.37 -20.64 -11.24
CA ARG A 132 7.09 -21.67 -10.23
C ARG A 132 6.48 -21.00 -9.01
N PHE A 133 5.33 -21.52 -8.57
CA PHE A 133 4.69 -21.04 -7.36
C PHE A 133 5.62 -21.22 -6.15
N SER A 134 5.95 -20.12 -5.47
CA SER A 134 6.75 -20.14 -4.25
C SER A 134 6.19 -19.21 -3.19
N ILE A 135 6.38 -19.59 -1.93
CA ILE A 135 5.96 -18.82 -0.76
C ILE A 135 7.22 -18.38 -0.02
N GLU A 136 7.37 -17.08 0.17
CA GLU A 136 8.48 -16.48 0.90
C GLU A 136 7.97 -15.71 2.12
N TYR A 137 8.65 -15.87 3.25
CA TYR A 137 8.43 -15.04 4.42
C TYR A 137 9.47 -13.94 4.50
N LYS A 138 9.03 -12.71 4.80
CA LYS A 138 9.90 -11.57 5.06
C LYS A 138 9.52 -10.90 6.37
N LEU A 139 10.52 -10.64 7.18
CA LEU A 139 10.41 -9.77 8.35
C LEU A 139 10.56 -8.32 7.91
N MET A 140 9.62 -7.46 8.30
CA MET A 140 9.64 -6.02 8.07
C MET A 140 10.31 -5.32 9.27
N PRO A 141 11.61 -4.97 9.22
CA PRO A 141 12.37 -4.63 10.43
C PRO A 141 11.87 -3.37 11.11
N VAL A 142 11.50 -2.35 10.33
CA VAL A 142 10.96 -1.10 10.86
C VAL A 142 9.66 -1.35 11.62
N ALA A 143 8.71 -2.10 11.03
CA ALA A 143 7.46 -2.46 11.69
C ALA A 143 7.70 -3.34 12.93
N PHE A 144 8.69 -4.22 12.91
CA PHE A 144 9.05 -5.07 14.04
C PHE A 144 9.53 -4.25 15.24
N VAL A 145 10.42 -3.28 15.01
CA VAL A 145 10.93 -2.39 16.07
C VAL A 145 9.79 -1.57 16.69
N TYR A 146 8.90 -1.00 15.88
CA TYR A 146 7.73 -0.28 16.41
C TYR A 146 6.79 -1.18 17.20
N ASN A 147 6.63 -2.43 16.79
CA ASN A 147 5.80 -3.39 17.51
C ASN A 147 6.38 -3.73 18.90
N ILE A 148 7.70 -3.92 18.98
CA ILE A 148 8.41 -4.12 20.25
C ILE A 148 8.25 -2.90 21.16
N ASP A 149 8.50 -1.69 20.65
CA ASP A 149 8.36 -0.47 21.45
C ASP A 149 6.91 -0.32 21.99
N ALA A 150 5.91 -0.60 21.15
CA ALA A 150 4.50 -0.59 21.56
C ALA A 150 4.17 -1.64 22.65
N LEU A 151 4.76 -2.84 22.57
CA LEU A 151 4.59 -3.89 23.59
C LEU A 151 5.10 -3.45 24.97
N PHE A 152 6.18 -2.66 25.03
CA PHE A 152 6.72 -2.15 26.30
C PHE A 152 5.97 -0.93 26.85
N ARG A 153 5.31 -0.15 25.98
CA ARG A 153 4.67 1.12 26.36
C ARG A 153 3.15 1.06 26.46
N SER A 154 2.52 0.00 25.95
CA SER A 154 1.06 -0.06 25.79
C SER A 154 0.54 -1.47 26.02
N LYS A 155 -0.76 -1.57 26.31
CA LYS A 155 -1.39 -2.88 26.57
C LYS A 155 -1.78 -3.51 25.24
N PHE A 156 -1.28 -4.72 24.98
CA PHE A 156 -1.64 -5.47 23.79
C PHE A 156 -3.09 -5.99 23.86
N GLU A 157 -3.87 -5.70 22.82
CA GLU A 157 -5.28 -6.07 22.73
C GLU A 157 -5.47 -7.23 21.74
N LEU A 158 -5.26 -8.46 22.19
CA LEU A 158 -5.30 -9.66 21.32
C LEU A 158 -6.63 -9.79 20.56
N LYS A 159 -7.77 -9.64 21.26
CA LYS A 159 -9.11 -9.78 20.65
C LYS A 159 -9.34 -8.74 19.55
N HIS A 160 -8.94 -7.49 19.79
CA HIS A 160 -9.04 -6.44 18.79
C HIS A 160 -8.06 -6.67 17.63
N SER A 161 -6.87 -7.18 17.93
CA SER A 161 -5.84 -7.45 16.93
C SER A 161 -6.29 -8.52 15.93
N LEU A 162 -6.87 -9.62 16.41
CA LEU A 162 -7.43 -10.67 15.57
C LEU A 162 -8.62 -10.17 14.74
N ARG A 163 -9.44 -9.28 15.32
CA ARG A 163 -10.61 -8.69 14.64
C ARG A 163 -10.21 -7.87 13.41
N VAL A 164 -9.15 -7.07 13.52
CA VAL A 164 -8.71 -6.17 12.45
C VAL A 164 -7.56 -6.74 11.61
N GLY A 165 -7.02 -7.89 12.00
CA GLY A 165 -5.90 -8.57 11.36
C GLY A 165 -4.56 -7.85 11.52
N GLU A 166 -4.40 -7.00 12.53
CA GLU A 166 -3.20 -6.17 12.76
C GLU A 166 -2.93 -6.03 14.26
N PHE A 167 -1.69 -5.80 14.69
CA PHE A 167 -1.40 -5.65 16.12
C PHE A 167 -1.97 -4.33 16.67
N VAL A 168 -2.89 -4.44 17.65
CA VAL A 168 -3.57 -3.31 18.29
C VAL A 168 -3.10 -3.19 19.73
N TYR A 169 -2.79 -1.96 20.13
CA TYR A 169 -2.37 -1.59 21.47
C TYR A 169 -3.28 -0.49 22.02
N SER A 170 -3.70 -0.62 23.27
CA SER A 170 -4.43 0.42 23.98
C SER A 170 -3.48 1.24 24.84
N ILE A 171 -3.59 2.56 24.74
CA ILE A 171 -2.89 3.50 25.62
C ILE A 171 -3.81 3.75 26.80
N ASN A 172 -3.38 3.39 28.01
CA ASN A 172 -4.05 3.86 29.22
C ASN A 172 -3.88 5.38 29.25
N ARG A 173 -4.96 6.14 29.05
CA ARG A 173 -4.97 7.56 29.40
C ARG A 173 -4.74 7.64 30.90
N ARG A 174 -3.55 8.09 31.31
CA ARG A 174 -3.36 8.67 32.64
C ARG A 174 -4.02 10.04 32.68
#